data_AF-A0A075R342-F1
#
_entry.id   AF-A0A075R342-F1
#
_cell.length_a   1.000
_cell.length_b   1.000
_cell.length_c   1.000
_cell.angle_alpha   90.00
_cell.angle_beta   90.00
_cell.angle_gamma   90.00
#
_symmetry.space_group_name_H-M   'P 1'
#
loop_
_entity.id
_entity.type
_entity.pdbx_description
1 polymer ?
#
loop_
_entity_poly.entity_id
_entity_poly.type
_entity_poly.pdbx_seq_one_letter_code
_entity_poly.pdbx_strand_id
1 'polypeptide(L)' 'MKRITFQTPNELADYGRERDVAITVEYRDENGKQRQVILSDERLAEIGEYLAKPNAMAYFKEEKIFYEVNAAWLRA' A
#
# COMPACT_ATOMS: atom_id res chain seq x y z
N MET A 1 -2.97 -16.06 0.16
CA MET A 1 -2.95 -14.59 0.31
C MET A 1 -4.02 -14.20 1.31
N LYS A 2 -3.70 -13.33 2.26
CA LYS A 2 -4.66 -12.78 3.24
C LYS A 2 -5.00 -11.34 2.86
N ARG A 3 -6.16 -10.86 3.31
CA ARG A 3 -6.51 -9.43 3.23
C ARG A 3 -6.41 -8.83 4.63
N ILE A 4 -5.87 -7.63 4.69
CA ILE A 4 -5.81 -6.82 5.91
C ILE A 4 -6.40 -5.45 5.59
N THR A 5 -7.25 -4.95 6.45
CA THR A 5 -7.96 -3.68 6.25
C THR A 5 -7.37 -2.63 7.14
N PHE A 6 -7.14 -1.46 6.58
CA PHE A 6 -6.66 -0.28 7.29
C PHE A 6 -7.65 0.87 7.09
N GLN A 7 -7.89 1.64 8.14
CA GLN A 7 -8.87 2.74 8.15
C GLN A 7 -8.28 4.06 7.69
N THR A 8 -6.96 4.23 7.76
CA THR A 8 -6.28 5.45 7.30
C THR A 8 -4.93 5.14 6.63
N PRO A 9 -4.41 6.06 5.79
CA PRO A 9 -3.04 5.93 5.26
C PRO A 9 -1.98 5.84 6.37
N ASN A 10 -2.16 6.63 7.45
CA ASN A 10 -1.20 6.66 8.55
C ASN A 10 -1.14 5.31 9.27
N GLU A 11 -2.28 4.67 9.52
CA GLU A 11 -2.32 3.34 10.13
C GLU A 11 -1.55 2.30 9.32
N LEU A 12 -1.66 2.34 7.98
CA LEU A 12 -0.89 1.47 7.10
C LEU A 12 0.61 1.81 7.11
N ALA A 13 0.96 3.09 7.10
CA ALA A 13 2.34 3.55 7.14
C ALA A 13 3.02 3.15 8.46
N ASP A 14 2.32 3.32 9.58
CA ASP A 14 2.81 2.95 10.91
C ASP A 14 2.96 1.44 11.03
N TYR A 15 2.00 0.65 10.53
CA TYR A 15 2.14 -0.81 10.43
C TYR A 15 3.42 -1.20 9.66
N GLY A 16 3.66 -0.55 8.52
CA GLY A 16 4.85 -0.78 7.70
C GLY A 16 6.16 -0.56 8.48
N ARG A 17 6.22 0.51 9.28
CA ARG A 17 7.39 0.85 10.11
C ARG A 17 7.56 -0.08 11.30
N GLU A 18 6.48 -0.33 12.04
CA GLU A 18 6.51 -1.17 13.25
C GLU A 18 6.87 -2.63 12.95
N ARG A 19 6.46 -3.12 11.79
CA ARG A 19 6.70 -4.50 11.34
C ARG A 19 7.94 -4.65 10.46
N ASP A 20 8.63 -3.56 10.14
CA ASP A 20 9.77 -3.53 9.22
C ASP A 20 9.43 -4.19 7.87
N VAL A 21 8.27 -3.80 7.30
CA VAL A 21 7.78 -4.33 6.01
C VAL A 21 7.69 -3.23 4.96
N ALA A 22 8.28 -3.51 3.80
CA ALA A 22 8.09 -2.68 2.63
C ALA A 22 6.75 -2.98 1.95
N ILE A 23 6.01 -1.93 1.58
CA ILE A 23 4.72 -2.04 0.92
C ILE A 23 4.88 -1.74 -0.56
N THR A 24 4.46 -2.69 -1.38
CA THR A 24 4.40 -2.52 -2.83
C THR A 24 3.05 -1.94 -3.21
N VAL A 25 3.05 -0.89 -4.03
CA VAL A 25 1.86 -0.32 -4.64
C VAL A 25 1.96 -0.44 -6.15
N GLU A 26 0.98 -1.08 -6.77
CA GLU A 26 0.78 -1.13 -8.21
C GLU A 26 -0.33 -0.15 -8.59
N TYR A 27 -0.15 0.61 -9.67
CA TYR A 27 -1.13 1.60 -10.15
C TYR A 27 -0.97 1.84 -11.66
N ARG A 28 -1.93 2.54 -12.28
CA ARG A 28 -1.77 3.05 -13.65
C ARG A 28 -1.36 4.52 -13.63
N ASP A 29 -0.34 4.87 -14.41
CA ASP A 29 0.04 6.27 -14.63
C ASP A 29 -0.92 6.98 -15.59
N GLU A 30 -0.69 8.28 -15.80
CA GLU A 30 -1.53 9.14 -16.65
C GLU A 30 -1.57 8.70 -18.12
N ASN A 31 -0.58 7.91 -18.56
CA ASN A 31 -0.54 7.33 -19.91
C ASN A 31 -1.17 5.93 -19.97
N GLY A 32 -1.80 5.49 -18.87
CA GLY A 32 -2.42 4.17 -18.75
C GLY A 32 -1.42 3.02 -18.57
N LYS A 33 -0.13 3.31 -18.36
CA LYS A 33 0.90 2.29 -18.18
C LYS A 33 0.90 1.80 -16.73
N GLN A 34 1.00 0.48 -16.54
CA GLN A 34 1.14 -0.11 -15.23
C GLN A 34 2.51 0.24 -14.62
N ARG A 35 2.48 0.72 -13.38
CA ARG A 35 3.64 1.08 -12.56
C ARG A 35 3.57 0.34 -11.25
N GLN A 36 4.75 0.14 -10.68
CA GLN A 36 4.94 -0.44 -9.36
C GLN A 36 5.94 0.43 -8.60
N VAL A 37 5.63 0.72 -7.36
CA VAL A 37 6.54 1.40 -6.42
C VAL A 37 6.64 0.56 -5.15
N ILE A 38 7.82 0.54 -4.55
CA ILE A 38 8.04 -0.08 -3.24
C ILE A 38 8.30 1.08 -2.27
N LEU A 39 7.54 1.11 -1.18
CA LEU A 39 7.60 2.11 -0.13
C LEU A 39 8.13 1.45 1.16
N SER A 40 9.20 2.00 1.71
CA SER A 40 9.79 1.62 3.00
C SER A 40 10.17 2.88 3.77
N ASP A 41 10.40 2.75 5.07
CA ASP A 41 10.95 3.80 5.93
C ASP A 41 10.16 5.12 5.86
N GLU A 42 10.83 6.21 5.50
CA GLU A 42 10.24 7.54 5.35
C GLU A 42 9.23 7.59 4.21
N ARG A 43 9.43 6.81 3.15
CA ARG A 43 8.55 6.78 1.97
C ARG A 43 7.18 6.16 2.24
N LEU A 44 7.03 5.46 3.37
CA LEU A 44 5.72 4.98 3.82
C LEU A 44 4.75 6.16 4.07
N ALA A 45 5.24 7.38 4.30
CA ALA A 45 4.39 8.57 4.40
C ALA A 45 3.68 8.90 3.07
N GLU A 46 4.23 8.50 1.92
CA GLU A 46 3.67 8.74 0.58
C GLU A 46 2.54 7.76 0.22
N ILE A 47 2.27 6.74 1.05
CA ILE A 47 1.42 5.60 0.64
C ILE A 47 -0.01 5.99 0.28
N GLY A 48 -0.56 6.99 0.98
CA GLY A 48 -1.89 7.53 0.68
C GLY A 48 -1.96 8.13 -0.73
N GLU A 49 -0.90 8.82 -1.17
CA GLU A 49 -0.82 9.46 -2.49
C GLU A 49 -0.78 8.43 -3.62
N TYR A 50 -0.05 7.33 -3.41
CA TYR A 50 0.03 6.25 -4.39
C TYR A 50 -1.26 5.42 -4.45
N LEU A 51 -1.88 5.13 -3.30
CA LEU A 51 -3.14 4.39 -3.26
C LEU A 51 -4.34 5.19 -3.78
N ALA A 52 -4.25 6.52 -3.82
CA ALA A 52 -5.25 7.38 -4.46
C ALA A 52 -5.19 7.34 -6.01
N LYS A 53 -4.17 6.71 -6.61
CA LYS A 53 -4.08 6.59 -8.08
C LYS A 53 -5.15 5.64 -8.63
N PRO A 54 -5.61 5.85 -9.87
CA PRO A 54 -6.61 4.97 -10.48
C PRO A 54 -6.17 3.50 -10.54
N ASN A 55 -7.07 2.61 -10.13
CA ASN A 55 -6.84 1.16 -10.06
C ASN A 55 -5.60 0.78 -9.23
N ALA A 56 -5.26 1.58 -8.22
CA ALA A 56 -4.16 1.24 -7.33
C ALA A 56 -4.49 0.03 -6.46
N MET A 57 -3.48 -0.81 -6.21
CA MET A 57 -3.53 -1.94 -5.30
C MET A 57 -2.23 -1.94 -4.49
N ALA A 58 -2.31 -2.26 -3.20
CA ALA A 58 -1.12 -2.42 -2.36
C ALA A 58 -1.05 -3.82 -1.74
N TYR A 59 0.17 -4.32 -1.58
CA TYR A 59 0.46 -5.58 -0.94
C TYR A 59 1.85 -5.60 -0.31
N PHE A 60 2.04 -6.47 0.66
CA PHE A 60 3.34 -6.71 1.29
C PHE A 60 3.48 -8.19 1.68
N LYS A 61 4.69 -8.57 2.07
CA LYS A 61 5.00 -9.92 2.55
C LYS A 61 5.56 -9.83 3.96
N GLU A 62 4.95 -10.57 4.87
CA GLU A 62 5.36 -10.66 6.27
C GLU A 62 5.36 -12.15 6.65
N GLU A 63 6.45 -12.64 7.24
CA GLU A 63 6.58 -14.04 7.72
C GLU A 63 6.16 -15.11 6.69
N LYS A 64 6.54 -14.91 5.41
CA LYS A 64 6.19 -15.76 4.26
C LYS A 64 4.71 -15.74 3.84
N ILE A 65 3.87 -14.92 4.48
CA ILE A 65 2.49 -14.68 4.11
C ILE A 65 2.40 -13.42 3.25
N PHE A 66 1.67 -13.50 2.14
CA PHE A 66 1.32 -12.35 1.32
C PHE A 66 0.00 -11.72 1.80
N TYR A 67 0.04 -10.42 2.05
CA TYR A 67 -1.09 -9.61 2.46
C TYR A 67 -1.45 -8.60 1.36
N GLU A 68 -2.70 -8.62 0.93
CA GLU A 68 -3.31 -7.56 0.13
C GLU A 68 -3.92 -6.53 1.08
N VAL A 69 -3.62 -5.26 0.84
CA VAL A 69 -4.11 -4.13 1.62
C VAL A 69 -5.49 -3.72 1.11
N ASN A 70 -6.47 -3.72 2.01
CA ASN A 70 -7.77 -3.10 1.79
C ASN A 70 -7.77 -1.70 2.43
N ALA A 71 -7.62 -0.67 1.60
CA ALA A 71 -7.63 0.73 2.00
C ALA A 71 -9.08 1.22 2.18
N ALA A 72 -9.64 1.08 3.39
CA ALA A 72 -11.05 1.40 3.65
C ALA A 72 -11.36 2.89 3.46
N TRP A 73 -10.39 3.78 3.72
CA TRP A 73 -10.55 5.23 3.55
C TRP A 73 -10.84 5.67 2.12
N LEU A 74 -10.54 4.85 1.10
CA LEU A 74 -10.85 5.16 -0.30
C LEU A 74 -12.28 4.80 -0.69
N ARG A 75 -13.02 4.13 0.20
CA ARG A 75 -14.42 3.70 -0.03
C ARG A 75 -15.42 4.52 0.79
N ALA A 76 -14.93 5.41 1.66
CA ALA A 76 -15.73 6.25 2.54
C ALA A 76 -16.28 7.48 1.83
#